data_AF-A0A2K8T284-F1
#
_entry.id   AF-A0A2K8T284-F1
#
_cell.length_a   1.000
_cell.length_b   1.000
_cell.length_c   1.000
_cell.angle_alpha   90.00
_cell.angle_beta   90.00
_cell.angle_gamma   90.00
#
_symmetry.space_group_name_H-M   'P 1'
#
loop_
_entity.id
_entity.type
_entity.pdbx_description
1 polymer ?
#
loop_
_entity_poly.entity_id
_entity_poly.type
_entity_poly.pdbx_seq_one_letter_code
_entity_poly.pdbx_strand_id
1 'polypeptide(L)'
;MDSNAVQILKSPVYSPLASKKQELLGQKHSSVTVSFDETLVIVNDLVLAKRGRYLSQPEILIMRGAWHNREFVEIAENSAYSVNYLQRGVATRLWDILTKTIGNGKRVTKKNVRNFLEQVAQEYYAQSA
;
A
#
# COMPACT_ATOMS: atom_id res chain seq x y z
N MET A 1 -0.47 34.46 -38.98
CA MET A 1 0.95 34.44 -38.57
C MET A 1 0.96 34.32 -37.07
N ASP A 2 0.95 33.06 -36.66
CA ASP A 2 0.42 32.54 -35.42
C ASP A 2 1.61 32.13 -34.56
N SER A 3 1.78 32.72 -33.37
CA SER A 3 2.71 32.24 -32.34
C SER A 3 2.52 33.03 -31.03
N ASN A 4 1.75 32.50 -30.09
CA ASN A 4 2.28 32.28 -28.74
C ASN A 4 1.42 31.26 -28.00
N ALA A 5 2.10 30.37 -27.28
CA ALA A 5 1.70 29.01 -27.05
C ALA A 5 1.58 28.74 -25.54
N VAL A 6 0.70 27.79 -25.24
CA VAL A 6 0.71 26.89 -24.07
C VAL A 6 0.07 27.40 -22.76
N GLN A 7 -1.18 26.96 -22.62
CA GLN A 7 -2.01 26.84 -21.43
C GLN A 7 -1.72 25.47 -20.75
N ILE A 8 -1.37 25.51 -19.46
CA ILE A 8 -1.63 24.51 -18.38
C ILE A 8 -0.94 23.13 -18.46
N LEU A 9 -0.19 22.76 -17.40
CA LEU A 9 -0.12 21.39 -16.88
C LEU A 9 0.27 21.37 -15.40
N LYS A 10 -0.66 20.91 -14.56
CA LYS A 10 -0.45 20.49 -13.17
C LYS A 10 0.41 19.21 -13.20
N SER A 11 1.58 19.24 -12.57
CA SER A 11 2.34 18.05 -12.17
C SER A 11 1.63 17.31 -11.00
N PRO A 12 1.87 16.00 -10.76
CA PRO A 12 2.98 15.18 -11.23
C PRO A 12 2.57 14.04 -12.18
N VAL A 13 3.34 13.91 -13.26
CA VAL A 13 3.34 12.76 -14.15
C VAL A 13 3.94 11.58 -13.40
N TYR A 14 3.12 10.59 -13.05
CA TYR A 14 3.59 9.22 -12.84
C TYR A 14 3.29 8.43 -14.11
N SER A 15 4.35 8.06 -14.81
CA SER A 15 4.34 7.25 -16.01
C SER A 15 3.62 5.92 -15.74
N PRO A 16 2.57 5.56 -16.49
CA PRO A 16 2.07 4.19 -16.48
C PRO A 16 3.10 3.34 -17.20
N LEU A 17 3.82 2.46 -16.48
CA LEU A 17 4.60 1.39 -17.08
C LEU A 17 3.64 0.33 -17.64
N ALA A 18 2.85 0.73 -18.63
CA ALA A 18 2.11 -0.17 -19.50
C ALA A 18 3.10 -0.72 -20.52
N SER A 19 3.70 -1.87 -20.22
CA SER A 19 4.20 -2.82 -21.23
C SER A 19 4.74 -4.12 -20.61
N LYS A 20 3.86 -5.11 -20.41
CA LYS A 20 4.20 -6.49 -20.75
C LYS A 20 2.94 -7.30 -21.02
N LYS A 21 2.91 -7.91 -22.21
CA LYS A 21 1.83 -8.69 -22.81
C LYS A 21 1.51 -10.00 -22.07
N GLN A 22 0.20 -10.22 -21.89
CA GLN A 22 -0.64 -11.35 -22.34
C GLN A 22 -0.34 -12.81 -21.90
N GLU A 23 -1.41 -13.41 -21.35
CA GLU A 23 -1.89 -14.81 -21.46
C GLU A 23 -1.42 -15.90 -20.47
N LEU A 24 -2.31 -16.36 -19.58
CA LEU A 24 -3.06 -17.64 -19.70
C LEU A 24 -3.82 -18.04 -18.40
N LEU A 25 -4.95 -18.73 -18.62
CA LEU A 25 -5.73 -19.61 -17.72
C LEU A 25 -6.74 -18.99 -16.73
N GLY A 26 -8.01 -19.01 -17.16
CA GLY A 26 -9.01 -19.94 -16.61
C GLY A 26 -9.15 -20.07 -15.09
N GLN A 27 -10.18 -19.39 -14.58
CA GLN A 27 -11.05 -19.73 -13.43
C GLN A 27 -10.65 -19.25 -12.03
N LYS A 28 -11.52 -18.37 -11.50
CA LYS A 28 -11.76 -18.01 -10.09
C LYS A 28 -10.56 -17.49 -9.30
N HIS A 29 -10.24 -16.22 -9.52
CA HIS A 29 -10.50 -15.07 -8.64
C HIS A 29 -10.08 -13.87 -9.48
N SER A 30 -10.77 -12.73 -9.40
CA SER A 30 -10.35 -11.50 -10.09
C SER A 30 -8.97 -11.10 -9.58
N SER A 31 -7.92 -11.59 -10.23
CA SER A 31 -6.52 -11.33 -9.89
C SER A 31 -6.14 -9.98 -10.47
N VAL A 32 -6.65 -8.91 -9.85
CA VAL A 32 -5.94 -7.64 -9.91
C VAL A 32 -4.64 -7.91 -9.16
N THR A 33 -3.55 -8.09 -9.91
CA THR A 33 -2.21 -8.20 -9.31
C THR A 33 -1.83 -6.81 -8.84
N VAL A 34 -2.34 -6.40 -7.68
CA VAL A 34 -2.00 -5.12 -7.08
C VAL A 34 -0.55 -5.20 -6.63
N SER A 35 0.29 -4.28 -7.08
CA SER A 35 1.68 -4.21 -6.61
C SER A 35 1.72 -3.67 -5.18
N PHE A 36 2.64 -4.20 -4.35
CA PHE A 36 2.84 -3.67 -3.00
C PHE A 36 3.21 -2.18 -3.02
N ASP A 37 4.01 -1.75 -3.99
CA ASP A 37 4.47 -0.36 -4.11
C ASP A 37 3.29 0.60 -4.33
N GLU A 38 2.40 0.27 -5.27
CA GLU A 38 1.17 1.03 -5.55
C GLU A 38 0.27 1.09 -4.31
N THR A 39 0.05 -0.07 -3.68
CA THR A 39 -0.70 -0.18 -2.43
C THR A 39 -0.10 0.70 -1.33
N LEU A 40 1.22 0.66 -1.17
CA LEU A 40 1.94 1.43 -0.15
C LEU A 40 1.73 2.92 -0.39
N VAL A 41 1.80 3.40 -1.63
CA VAL A 41 1.55 4.81 -1.96
C VAL A 41 0.14 5.22 -1.56
N ILE A 42 -0.88 4.43 -1.93
CA ILE A 42 -2.29 4.72 -1.61
C ILE A 42 -2.50 4.77 -0.09
N VAL A 43 -2.02 3.74 0.64
CA VAL A 43 -2.15 3.69 2.11
C VAL A 43 -1.40 4.84 2.76
N ASN A 44 -0.21 5.17 2.28
CA ASN A 44 0.60 6.23 2.84
C ASN A 44 -0.07 7.60 2.64
N ASP A 45 -0.75 7.82 1.51
CA ASP A 45 -1.58 9.01 1.28
C ASP A 45 -2.81 9.05 2.20
N LEU A 46 -3.54 7.94 2.34
CA LEU A 46 -4.68 7.85 3.25
C LEU A 46 -4.27 8.07 4.72
N VAL A 47 -3.12 7.51 5.12
CA VAL A 47 -2.56 7.72 6.46
C VAL A 47 -2.09 9.16 6.62
N LEU A 48 -1.50 9.79 5.60
CA LEU A 48 -1.18 11.21 5.63
C LEU A 48 -2.44 12.05 5.82
N ALA A 49 -3.51 11.80 5.06
CA ALA A 49 -4.75 12.54 5.15
C ALA A 49 -5.43 12.41 6.52
N LYS A 50 -5.34 11.23 7.16
CA LYS A 50 -5.95 10.98 8.49
C LYS A 50 -5.06 11.38 9.67
N ARG A 51 -3.77 11.07 9.60
CA ARG A 51 -2.80 11.22 10.71
C ARG A 51 -1.97 12.50 10.57
N GLY A 52 -1.90 13.09 9.38
CA GLY A 52 -1.01 14.20 9.04
C GLY A 52 0.46 13.81 8.91
N ARG A 53 0.79 12.50 8.93
CA ARG A 53 2.17 12.00 8.87
C ARG A 53 2.23 10.69 8.09
N TYR A 54 3.26 10.54 7.26
CA TYR A 54 3.56 9.31 6.54
C TYR A 54 3.94 8.15 7.44
N LEU A 55 3.90 6.94 6.89
CA LEU A 55 4.41 5.73 7.54
C LEU A 55 5.92 5.83 7.70
N SER A 56 6.42 5.49 8.89
CA SER A 56 7.85 5.45 9.17
C SER A 56 8.49 4.20 8.55
N GLN A 57 9.80 4.22 8.30
CA GLN A 57 10.58 3.06 7.85
C GLN A 57 10.22 1.72 8.52
N PRO A 58 10.18 1.59 9.87
CA PRO A 58 9.83 0.31 10.50
C PRO A 58 8.36 -0.09 10.27
N GLU A 59 7.44 0.87 10.09
CA GLU A 59 6.04 0.61 9.77
C GLU A 59 5.93 0.03 8.35
N ILE A 60 6.64 0.62 7.39
CA ILE A 60 6.70 0.14 6.00
C ILE A 60 7.30 -1.26 5.93
N LEU A 61 8.36 -1.55 6.70
CA LEU A 61 8.96 -2.89 6.76
C LEU A 61 7.94 -3.94 7.21
N ILE A 62 7.18 -3.65 8.27
CA ILE A 62 6.16 -4.58 8.78
C ILE A 62 5.04 -4.75 7.76
N MET A 63 4.62 -3.67 7.11
CA MET A 63 3.59 -3.74 6.08
C MET A 63 4.04 -4.58 4.88
N ARG A 64 5.29 -4.41 4.43
CA ARG A 64 5.92 -5.24 3.39
C ARG A 64 6.01 -6.70 3.84
N GLY A 65 6.45 -6.94 5.07
CA GLY A 65 6.53 -8.29 5.61
C GLY A 65 5.16 -8.97 5.66
N ALA A 66 4.13 -8.27 6.11
CA ALA A 66 2.77 -8.78 6.13
C ALA A 66 2.20 -9.04 4.72
N TRP A 67 2.53 -8.19 3.75
CA TRP A 67 2.18 -8.41 2.35
C TRP A 67 2.78 -9.73 1.80
N HIS A 68 4.06 -9.98 2.10
CA HIS A 68 4.76 -11.20 1.70
C HIS A 68 4.54 -12.39 2.65
N ASN A 69 3.62 -12.30 3.63
CA ASN A 69 3.39 -13.32 4.66
C ASN A 69 4.63 -13.70 5.48
N ARG A 70 5.63 -12.82 5.59
CA ARG A 70 6.84 -13.04 6.39
C ARG A 70 6.59 -12.92 7.88
N GLU A 71 7.44 -13.59 8.66
CA GLU A 71 7.43 -13.51 10.12
C GLU A 71 8.19 -12.29 10.63
N PHE A 72 7.87 -11.83 11.85
CA PHE A 72 8.58 -10.69 12.45
C PHE A 72 10.06 -10.98 12.66
N VAL A 73 10.43 -12.25 12.82
CA VAL A 73 11.82 -12.72 12.88
C VAL A 73 12.55 -12.42 11.59
N GLU A 74 12.03 -12.88 10.45
CA GLU A 74 12.63 -12.65 9.14
C GLU A 74 12.73 -11.15 8.79
N ILE A 75 11.70 -10.36 9.15
CA ILE A 75 11.70 -8.90 8.94
C ILE A 75 12.79 -8.24 9.79
N ALA A 76 12.93 -8.68 11.05
CA ALA A 76 13.96 -8.16 11.95
C ALA A 76 15.37 -8.50 11.47
N GLU A 77 15.61 -9.74 11.03
CA GLU A 77 16.90 -10.19 10.50
C GLU A 77 17.37 -9.38 9.30
N ASN A 78 16.43 -8.90 8.48
CA ASN A 78 16.70 -8.03 7.33
C ASN A 78 16.68 -6.54 7.69
N SER A 79 16.76 -6.18 8.98
CA SER A 79 16.65 -4.81 9.46
C SER A 79 17.55 -4.53 10.66
N ALA A 80 17.66 -3.27 11.06
CA ALA A 80 18.37 -2.87 12.28
C ALA A 80 17.49 -2.99 13.56
N TYR A 81 16.27 -3.51 13.45
CA TYR A 81 15.30 -3.52 14.54
C TYR A 81 15.10 -4.92 15.14
N SER A 82 14.97 -4.99 16.46
CA SER A 82 14.67 -6.26 17.13
C SER A 82 13.22 -6.71 16.90
N VAL A 83 13.01 -8.03 16.80
CA VAL A 83 11.69 -8.67 16.65
C VAL A 83 10.67 -8.14 17.66
N ASN A 84 11.06 -8.06 18.94
CA ASN A 84 10.17 -7.63 20.01
C ASN A 84 9.72 -6.17 19.83
N TYR A 85 10.62 -5.30 19.36
CA TYR A 85 10.30 -3.90 19.06
C TYR A 85 9.35 -3.78 17.88
N LEU A 86 9.61 -4.52 16.79
CA LEU A 86 8.74 -4.54 15.62
C LEU A 86 7.37 -5.08 15.96
N GLN A 87 7.26 -6.21 16.67
CA GLN A 87 5.98 -6.85 16.96
C GLN A 87 5.16 -6.10 18.01
N ARG A 88 5.75 -5.73 19.16
CA ARG A 88 4.99 -5.13 20.26
C ARG A 88 4.84 -3.62 20.13
N GLY A 89 5.87 -2.94 19.64
CA GLY A 89 5.85 -1.50 19.45
C GLY A 89 5.22 -1.10 18.13
N VAL A 90 5.91 -1.42 17.04
CA VAL A 90 5.58 -0.87 15.72
C VAL A 90 4.33 -1.52 15.12
N ALA A 91 4.20 -2.84 15.15
CA ALA A 91 3.09 -3.56 14.54
C ALA A 91 1.76 -3.19 15.20
N THR A 92 1.70 -3.22 16.54
CA THR A 92 0.51 -2.82 17.30
C THR A 92 0.02 -1.43 16.90
N ARG A 93 0.93 -0.47 16.82
CA ARG A 93 0.62 0.91 16.45
C ARG A 93 0.17 1.00 14.99
N LEU A 94 0.84 0.30 14.09
CA LEU A 94 0.49 0.24 12.67
C LEU A 94 -0.93 -0.31 12.47
N TRP A 95 -1.27 -1.42 13.14
CA TRP A 95 -2.61 -2.03 13.05
C TRP A 95 -3.72 -1.11 13.56
N ASP A 96 -3.47 -0.37 14.64
CA ASP A 96 -4.41 0.61 15.17
C ASP A 96 -4.66 1.75 14.18
N ILE A 97 -3.59 2.29 13.58
CA ILE A 97 -3.68 3.33 12.55
C ILE A 97 -4.43 2.80 11.34
N LEU A 98 -4.05 1.64 10.79
CA LEU A 98 -4.72 1.06 9.63
C LEU A 98 -6.19 0.75 9.91
N THR A 99 -6.54 0.30 11.11
CA THR A 99 -7.94 0.11 11.52
C THR A 99 -8.73 1.41 11.45
N LYS A 100 -8.14 2.53 11.88
CA LYS A 100 -8.76 3.86 11.85
C LYS A 100 -8.79 4.48 10.45
N THR A 101 -7.84 4.14 9.59
CA THR A 101 -7.69 4.72 8.25
C THR A 101 -8.47 3.91 7.20
N ILE A 102 -8.17 2.61 7.08
CA ILE A 102 -8.67 1.71 6.02
C ILE A 102 -9.54 0.56 6.55
N GLY A 103 -9.65 0.41 7.87
CA GLY A 103 -10.37 -0.72 8.47
C GLY A 103 -11.87 -0.73 8.18
N ASN A 104 -12.45 0.41 7.77
CA ASN A 104 -13.87 0.54 7.42
C ASN A 104 -14.82 -0.11 8.46
N GLY A 105 -14.52 0.10 9.75
CA GLY A 105 -15.23 -0.49 10.89
C GLY A 105 -14.73 -1.87 11.37
N LYS A 106 -13.78 -2.48 10.66
CA LYS A 106 -13.16 -3.76 11.01
C LYS A 106 -11.71 -3.59 11.49
N ARG A 107 -11.33 -4.43 12.45
CA ARG A 107 -9.98 -4.42 13.02
C ARG A 107 -8.97 -5.03 12.04
N VAL A 108 -7.97 -4.25 11.66
CA VAL A 108 -6.85 -4.69 10.82
C VAL A 108 -5.87 -5.47 11.69
N THR A 109 -5.43 -6.64 11.21
CA THR A 109 -4.41 -7.46 11.87
C THR A 109 -3.45 -8.01 10.83
N LYS A 110 -2.29 -8.54 11.23
CA LYS A 110 -1.29 -9.13 10.30
C LYS A 110 -1.92 -10.09 9.27
N LYS A 111 -2.90 -10.92 9.68
CA LYS A 111 -3.56 -11.89 8.80
C LYS A 111 -4.52 -11.25 7.81
N ASN A 112 -5.18 -10.15 8.20
CA ASN A 112 -6.23 -9.52 7.39
C ASN A 112 -5.73 -8.28 6.65
N VAL A 113 -4.57 -7.71 7.01
CA VAL A 113 -4.07 -6.47 6.41
C VAL A 113 -3.97 -6.61 4.90
N ARG A 114 -3.46 -7.74 4.39
CA ARG A 114 -3.39 -7.97 2.95
C ARG A 114 -4.77 -7.82 2.28
N ASN A 115 -5.81 -8.38 2.87
CA ASN A 115 -7.17 -8.27 2.36
C ASN A 115 -7.66 -6.82 2.35
N PHE A 116 -7.41 -6.04 3.42
CA PHE A 116 -7.77 -4.61 3.46
C PHE A 116 -7.00 -3.81 2.42
N LEU A 117 -5.72 -4.11 2.24
CA LEU A 117 -4.87 -3.45 1.27
C LEU A 117 -5.32 -3.74 -0.18
N GLU A 118 -5.63 -5.00 -0.49
CA GLU A 118 -6.19 -5.40 -1.78
C GLU A 118 -7.54 -4.71 -2.03
N GLN A 119 -8.40 -4.60 -1.00
CA GLN A 119 -9.66 -3.87 -1.10
C GLN A 119 -9.46 -2.38 -1.37
N VAL A 120 -8.59 -1.71 -0.62
CA VAL A 120 -8.30 -0.28 -0.81
C VAL A 120 -7.77 -0.01 -2.20
N ALA A 121 -6.85 -0.85 -2.68
CA ALA A 121 -6.34 -0.72 -4.03
C ALA A 121 -7.43 -0.93 -5.08
N GLN A 122 -8.28 -1.95 -4.90
CA GLN A 122 -9.40 -2.22 -5.81
C GLN A 122 -10.42 -1.05 -5.83
N GLU A 123 -10.75 -0.47 -4.67
CA GLU A 123 -11.62 0.71 -4.58
C GLU A 123 -10.99 1.92 -5.27
N TYR A 124 -9.68 2.10 -5.11
CA TYR A 124 -8.95 3.19 -5.78
C TYR A 124 -9.02 3.06 -7.31
N TYR A 125 -8.77 1.86 -7.87
CA TYR A 125 -8.90 1.64 -9.32
C TYR A 125 -10.34 1.77 -9.81
N ALA A 126 -11.32 1.35 -9.00
CA ALA A 126 -12.75 1.46 -9.34
C ALA A 126 -13.25 2.92 -9.37
N GLN A 127 -12.63 3.82 -8.59
CA GLN A 127 -12.95 5.25 -8.61
C GLN A 127 -12.31 6.00 -9.79
N SER A 128 -11.29 5.40 -10.42
CA SER A 128 -10.59 5.96 -11.59
C SER A 128 -11.05 5.41 -12.94
N ALA A 129 -12.07 4.54 -12.97
CA ALA A 129 -12.71 3.99 -14.16
C ALA A 129 -14.03 4.70 -14.47
#